data_AF-A0AAW2J2M2-F1
#
_entry.id   AF-A0AAW2J2M2-F1
#
_cell.length_a   1.000
_cell.length_b   1.000
_cell.length_c   1.000
_cell.angle_alpha   90.00
_cell.angle_beta   90.00
_cell.angle_gamma   90.00
#
_symmetry.space_group_name_H-M   'P 1'
#
loop_
_entity.id
_entity.type
_entity.pdbx_description
1 polymer ?
#
loop_
_entity_poly.entity_id
_entity_poly.type
_entity_poly.pdbx_seq_one_letter_code
_entity_poly.pdbx_strand_id
1 'polypeptide(L)'
;MIIATQKWLSSTFEMKDMGEAEYILGVKIHRDRSKKLLSLSQETYIKRIIERFCMHNANPVDTPMDKCCVLNRELCPEIEEEKKRMAKIPYASAVGSLMYAMMCTQPDLCFAVGMVSRYQSNPGPNHWVAVKRILRYLKGISDLALCYHGESLRLVG
;
A
#
# COMPACT_ATOMS: atom_id res chain seq x y z
N MET A 1 21.96 8.06 -24.43
CA MET A 1 22.35 7.68 -23.06
C MET A 1 21.88 6.25 -22.75
N ILE A 2 20.57 5.96 -22.68
CA ILE A 2 20.04 4.62 -22.35
C ILE A 2 20.60 3.49 -23.23
N ILE A 3 20.61 3.65 -24.56
CA ILE A 3 21.12 2.62 -25.49
C ILE A 3 22.60 2.30 -25.25
N ALA A 4 23.42 3.32 -24.97
CA ALA A 4 24.84 3.13 -24.70
C ALA A 4 25.04 2.36 -23.39
N THR A 5 24.27 2.71 -22.35
CA THR A 5 24.28 1.99 -21.06
C THR A 5 23.81 0.54 -21.21
N GLN A 6 22.74 0.30 -21.98
CA GLN A 6 22.26 -1.06 -22.25
C GLN A 6 23.32 -1.90 -22.97
N LYS A 7 23.99 -1.35 -24.00
CA LYS A 7 25.09 -2.04 -24.69
C LYS A 7 26.25 -2.37 -23.77
N TRP A 8 26.66 -1.42 -22.94
CA TRP A 8 27.73 -1.64 -21.97
C TRP A 8 27.36 -2.74 -20.96
N LEU A 9 26.17 -2.67 -20.36
CA LEU A 9 25.68 -3.71 -19.46
C LEU A 9 25.59 -5.08 -20.14
N SER A 10 25.13 -5.14 -21.40
CA SER A 10 25.00 -6.40 -22.16
C SER A 10 26.34 -7.05 -22.47
N SER A 11 27.41 -6.26 -22.54
CA SER A 11 28.76 -6.78 -22.73
C SER A 11 29.34 -7.44 -21.48
N THR A 12 28.81 -7.10 -20.30
CA THR A 12 29.32 -7.55 -18.99
C THR A 12 28.39 -8.56 -18.31
N PHE A 13 27.08 -8.45 -18.54
CA PHE A 13 26.05 -9.25 -17.89
C PHE A 13 25.09 -9.82 -18.93
N GLU A 14 24.61 -11.04 -18.70
CA GLU A 14 23.50 -11.61 -19.45
C GLU A 14 22.24 -10.78 -19.17
N MET A 15 21.72 -10.10 -20.20
CA MET A 15 20.56 -9.24 -20.07
C MET A 15 19.66 -9.31 -21.29
N LYS A 16 18.38 -9.06 -21.05
CA LYS A 16 17.35 -8.96 -22.07
C LYS A 16 16.69 -7.59 -21.98
N ASP A 17 16.64 -6.88 -23.10
CA ASP A 17 15.83 -5.68 -23.20
C ASP A 17 14.34 -6.08 -23.30
N MET A 18 13.53 -5.59 -22.37
CA MET A 18 12.09 -5.83 -22.31
C MET A 18 11.29 -4.63 -22.83
N GLY A 19 11.96 -3.60 -23.37
CA GLY A 19 11.32 -2.38 -23.85
C GLY A 19 10.98 -1.41 -22.73
N GLU A 20 9.91 -0.64 -22.91
CA GLU A 20 9.46 0.31 -21.89
C GLU A 20 8.93 -0.41 -20.65
N ALA A 21 9.23 0.12 -19.46
CA ALA A 21 8.80 -0.49 -18.21
C ALA A 21 7.27 -0.38 -18.04
N GLU A 22 6.59 -1.54 -18.05
CA GLU A 22 5.15 -1.63 -17.78
C GLU A 22 4.85 -1.97 -16.32
N TYR A 23 5.77 -2.66 -15.63
CA TYR A 23 5.62 -3.03 -14.23
C TYR A 23 6.95 -2.92 -13.48
N ILE A 24 6.89 -2.44 -12.24
CA ILE A 24 8.00 -2.50 -11.29
C ILE A 24 7.47 -2.93 -9.93
N LEU A 25 7.98 -4.05 -9.39
CA LEU A 25 7.60 -4.57 -8.07
C LEU A 25 6.07 -4.69 -7.86
N GLY A 26 5.30 -4.96 -8.91
CA GLY A 26 3.83 -5.05 -8.83
C GLY A 26 3.10 -3.69 -8.84
N VAL A 27 3.80 -2.61 -9.16
CA VAL A 27 3.22 -1.32 -9.57
C VAL A 27 3.14 -1.31 -11.09
N LYS A 28 1.94 -1.15 -11.63
CA LYS A 28 1.71 -0.96 -13.07
C LYS A 28 2.07 0.46 -13.44
N ILE A 29 2.90 0.62 -14.46
CA ILE A 29 3.32 1.90 -15.01
C ILE A 29 2.59 2.10 -16.33
N HIS A 30 1.92 3.24 -16.45
CA HIS A 30 1.38 3.70 -17.72
C HIS A 30 1.99 5.07 -18.05
N ARG A 31 2.57 5.21 -19.23
CA ARG A 31 3.25 6.44 -19.65
C ARG A 31 2.72 6.92 -20.99
N ASP A 32 2.10 8.10 -21.02
CA ASP A 32 1.70 8.78 -22.24
C ASP A 32 2.63 9.96 -22.48
N ARG A 33 3.59 9.79 -23.40
CA ARG A 33 4.58 10.83 -23.71
C ARG A 33 3.98 12.03 -24.43
N SER A 34 2.91 11.82 -25.20
CA SER A 34 2.25 12.90 -25.95
C SER A 34 1.56 13.88 -25.01
N LYS A 35 0.92 13.35 -23.96
CA LYS A 35 0.26 14.12 -22.90
C LYS A 35 1.17 14.46 -21.72
N LYS A 36 2.42 13.97 -21.74
CA LYS A 36 3.37 14.04 -20.61
C LYS A 36 2.78 13.52 -19.30
N LEU A 37 2.05 12.40 -19.37
CA LEU A 37 1.45 11.74 -18.22
C LEU A 37 2.25 10.51 -17.82
N LEU A 38 2.39 10.32 -16.51
CA LEU A 38 2.91 9.09 -15.90
C LEU A 38 1.94 8.67 -14.80
N SER A 39 1.32 7.50 -14.95
CA SER A 39 0.39 6.94 -13.98
C SER A 39 0.97 5.68 -13.35
N LEU A 40 0.89 5.58 -12.03
CA LEU A 40 1.31 4.43 -11.24
C LEU A 40 0.09 3.82 -10.56
N SER A 41 -0.22 2.56 -10.87
CA SER A 41 -1.35 1.84 -10.29
C SER A 41 -0.91 0.61 -9.52
N GLN A 42 -1.52 0.39 -8.36
CA GLN A 42 -1.38 -0.83 -7.56
C GLN A 42 -2.66 -1.65 -7.50
N GLU A 43 -3.59 -1.47 -8.44
CA GLU A 43 -4.89 -2.15 -8.45
C GLU A 43 -4.77 -3.67 -8.24
N THR A 44 -3.92 -4.34 -9.01
CA THR A 44 -3.68 -5.80 -8.89
C THR A 44 -3.15 -6.18 -7.50
N TYR A 45 -2.25 -5.36 -6.95
CA TYR A 45 -1.70 -5.57 -5.62
C TYR A 45 -2.78 -5.41 -4.55
N ILE A 46 -3.58 -4.35 -4.65
CA ILE A 46 -4.66 -4.03 -3.73
C ILE A 46 -5.69 -5.17 -3.72
N LYS A 47 -6.18 -5.58 -4.89
CA LYS A 47 -7.13 -6.70 -5.02
C LYS A 47 -6.61 -7.97 -4.33
N ARG A 48 -5.33 -8.31 -4.57
CA ARG A 48 -4.68 -9.47 -3.94
C ARG A 48 -4.64 -9.37 -2.41
N ILE A 49 -4.34 -8.21 -1.82
CA ILE A 49 -4.32 -8.07 -0.35
C ILE A 49 -5.73 -8.05 0.24
N ILE A 50 -6.73 -7.50 -0.46
CA ILE A 50 -8.14 -7.55 -0.06
C ILE A 50 -8.63 -8.99 0.02
N GLU A 51 -8.28 -9.82 -0.97
CA GLU A 51 -8.57 -11.26 -0.94
C GLU A 51 -7.82 -11.96 0.19
N ARG A 52 -6.50 -11.73 0.31
CA ARG A 52 -5.64 -12.35 1.32
C ARG A 52 -6.14 -12.18 2.75
N PHE A 53 -6.71 -11.02 3.07
CA PHE A 53 -7.22 -10.71 4.41
C PHE A 53 -8.75 -10.88 4.55
N CYS A 54 -9.38 -11.59 3.61
CA CYS A 54 -10.82 -11.90 3.60
C CYS A 54 -11.73 -10.66 3.62
N MET A 55 -11.31 -9.58 2.93
CA MET A 55 -12.03 -8.30 2.88
C MET A 55 -12.81 -8.07 1.58
N HIS A 56 -12.84 -9.05 0.67
CA HIS A 56 -13.48 -8.94 -0.64
C HIS A 56 -15.00 -8.65 -0.57
N ASN A 57 -15.71 -9.17 0.44
CA ASN A 57 -17.13 -8.89 0.66
C ASN A 57 -17.40 -7.69 1.58
N ALA A 58 -16.37 -7.02 2.09
CA ALA A 58 -16.56 -5.90 3.00
C ALA A 58 -17.03 -4.65 2.25
N ASN A 59 -17.96 -3.88 2.82
CA ASN A 59 -18.40 -2.61 2.25
C ASN A 59 -17.25 -1.58 2.33
N PRO A 60 -16.94 -0.83 1.26
CA PRO A 60 -15.97 0.26 1.32
C PRO A 60 -16.32 1.32 2.37
N VAL A 61 -15.34 2.16 2.72
CA VAL A 61 -15.52 3.36 3.55
C VAL A 61 -14.75 4.51 2.93
N ASP A 62 -15.18 5.74 3.22
CA ASP A 62 -14.59 6.94 2.61
C ASP A 62 -13.33 7.44 3.32
N THR A 63 -13.05 6.95 4.53
CA THR A 63 -11.85 7.34 5.29
C THR A 63 -11.08 6.13 5.85
N PRO A 64 -9.73 6.16 5.81
CA PRO A 64 -8.92 5.06 6.31
C PRO A 64 -9.00 4.92 7.84
N MET A 65 -9.31 6.01 8.54
CA MET A 65 -9.47 6.05 9.99
C MET A 65 -10.72 6.84 10.38
N ASP A 66 -11.36 6.44 11.48
CA ASP A 66 -12.49 7.17 12.05
C ASP A 66 -11.98 8.32 12.93
N LYS A 67 -12.66 9.47 12.94
CA LYS A 67 -12.31 10.61 13.80
C LYS A 67 -12.38 10.24 15.28
N CYS A 68 -13.32 9.35 15.64
CA CYS A 68 -13.51 8.90 17.01
C CYS A 68 -12.65 7.65 17.35
N CYS A 69 -11.84 7.16 16.43
CA CYS A 69 -10.98 6.00 16.68
C CYS A 69 -9.76 6.42 17.50
N VAL A 70 -9.80 6.16 18.81
CA VAL A 70 -8.66 6.31 19.71
C VAL A 70 -7.98 4.95 19.84
N LEU A 71 -6.73 4.86 19.36
CA LEU A 71 -5.86 3.71 19.60
C LEU A 71 -4.87 4.08 20.71
N ASN A 72 -4.75 3.23 21.73
CA ASN A 72 -3.85 3.44 22.85
C ASN A 72 -3.34 2.09 23.38
N ARG A 73 -2.40 2.13 24.33
CA ARG A 73 -1.80 0.90 24.89
C ARG A 73 -2.74 0.14 25.82
N GLU A 74 -3.78 0.78 26.35
CA GLU A 74 -4.80 0.14 27.20
C GLU A 74 -5.67 -0.83 26.39
N LEU A 75 -5.70 -0.66 25.06
CA LEU A 75 -6.35 -1.60 24.14
C LEU A 75 -5.46 -2.80 23.78
N CYS A 76 -4.25 -2.88 24.31
CA CYS A 76 -3.39 -4.05 24.13
C CYS A 76 -3.82 -5.18 25.08
N PRO A 77 -3.72 -6.45 24.65
CA PRO A 77 -4.04 -7.58 25.52
C PRO A 77 -3.13 -7.61 26.75
N GLU A 78 -3.75 -7.77 27.93
CA GLU A 78 -3.04 -7.97 29.20
C GLU A 78 -3.01 -9.45 29.60
N ILE A 79 -4.14 -10.15 29.44
CA ILE A 79 -4.30 -11.56 29.77
C ILE A 79 -3.74 -12.50 28.68
N GLU A 80 -3.24 -13.65 29.09
CA GLU A 80 -2.51 -14.58 28.24
C GLU A 80 -3.41 -15.26 27.20
N GLU A 81 -4.67 -15.52 27.55
CA GLU A 81 -5.67 -16.08 26.66
C GLU A 81 -5.93 -15.16 25.46
N GLU A 82 -6.03 -13.86 25.70
CA GLU A 82 -6.26 -12.88 24.64
C GLU A 82 -5.00 -12.70 23.77
N LYS A 83 -3.81 -12.67 24.38
CA LYS A 83 -2.53 -12.66 23.64
C LYS A 83 -2.44 -13.86 22.70
N LYS A 84 -2.75 -15.07 23.18
CA LYS A 84 -2.78 -16.31 22.37
C LYS A 84 -3.80 -16.24 21.25
N ARG A 85 -4.96 -15.60 21.47
CA ARG A 85 -5.96 -15.36 20.42
C ARG A 85 -5.43 -14.39 19.36
N MET A 86 -4.85 -13.27 19.79
CA MET A 86 -4.33 -12.23 18.91
C MET A 86 -3.10 -12.68 18.12
N ALA A 87 -2.28 -13.58 18.67
CA ALA A 87 -1.13 -14.17 17.99
C ALA A 87 -1.51 -14.94 16.70
N LYS A 88 -2.76 -15.41 16.60
CA LYS A 88 -3.29 -16.08 15.39
C LYS A 88 -3.75 -15.09 14.31
N ILE A 89 -3.87 -13.81 14.64
CA ILE A 89 -4.30 -12.78 13.70
C ILE A 89 -3.07 -12.27 12.92
N PRO A 90 -3.13 -12.19 11.59
CA PRO A 90 -1.98 -11.79 10.77
C PRO A 90 -1.74 -10.26 10.77
N TYR A 91 -1.69 -9.66 11.97
CA TYR A 91 -1.62 -8.20 12.15
C TYR A 91 -0.39 -7.60 11.48
N ALA A 92 0.81 -8.09 11.83
CA ALA A 92 2.08 -7.62 11.25
C ALA A 92 2.11 -7.76 9.71
N SER A 93 1.57 -8.87 9.19
CA SER A 93 1.51 -9.09 7.74
C SER A 93 0.56 -8.12 7.04
N ALA A 94 -0.57 -7.77 7.67
CA ALA A 94 -1.52 -6.81 7.13
C ALA A 94 -0.96 -5.40 7.14
N VAL A 95 -0.36 -4.97 8.26
CA VAL A 95 0.32 -3.67 8.37
C VAL A 95 1.43 -3.56 7.33
N GLY A 96 2.29 -4.57 7.17
CA GLY A 96 3.34 -4.55 6.15
C GLY A 96 2.80 -4.46 4.72
N SER A 97 1.66 -5.10 4.45
CA SER A 97 1.01 -5.04 3.14
C SER A 97 0.41 -3.65 2.86
N LEU A 98 -0.18 -3.02 3.88
CA LEU A 98 -0.65 -1.64 3.81
C LEU A 98 0.50 -0.64 3.65
N MET A 99 1.62 -0.84 4.35
CA MET A 99 2.82 -0.02 4.20
C MET A 99 3.36 -0.03 2.77
N TYR A 100 3.30 -1.18 2.08
CA TYR A 100 3.73 -1.24 0.68
C TYR A 100 2.81 -0.45 -0.25
N ALA A 101 1.49 -0.54 -0.06
CA ALA A 101 0.53 0.27 -0.82
C ALA A 101 0.75 1.78 -0.58
N MET A 102 0.95 2.14 0.69
CA MET A 102 1.22 3.51 1.14
C MET A 102 2.47 4.11 0.50
N MET A 103 3.58 3.35 0.45
CA MET A 103 4.85 3.84 -0.07
C MET A 103 4.87 4.08 -1.58
N CYS A 104 4.06 3.35 -2.34
CA CYS A 104 4.12 3.40 -3.80
C CYS A 104 3.06 4.30 -4.43
N THR A 105 1.80 4.16 -4.04
CA THR A 105 0.69 4.87 -4.74
C THR A 105 -0.39 5.46 -3.84
N GLN A 106 -0.43 5.10 -2.54
CA GLN A 106 -1.50 5.51 -1.62
C GLN A 106 -0.97 6.33 -0.42
N PRO A 107 -0.37 7.51 -0.65
CA PRO A 107 0.26 8.31 0.41
C PRO A 107 -0.73 8.80 1.48
N ASP A 108 -2.01 8.90 1.15
CA ASP A 108 -3.12 9.23 2.05
C ASP A 108 -3.29 8.20 3.20
N LEU A 109 -2.80 6.98 3.02
CA LEU A 109 -2.76 5.96 4.08
C LEU A 109 -1.74 6.26 5.19
N CYS A 110 -0.79 7.17 4.98
CA CYS A 110 0.38 7.37 5.83
C CYS A 110 0.03 7.54 7.31
N PHE A 111 -0.94 8.40 7.59
CA PHE A 111 -1.40 8.63 8.97
C PHE A 111 -1.99 7.35 9.58
N ALA A 112 -2.94 6.71 8.90
CA ALA A 112 -3.66 5.55 9.44
C ALA A 112 -2.73 4.35 9.66
N VAL A 113 -1.84 4.09 8.70
CA VAL A 113 -0.83 3.02 8.78
C VAL A 113 0.19 3.30 9.88
N GLY A 114 0.64 4.56 10.00
CA GLY A 114 1.54 4.99 11.07
C GLY A 114 0.95 4.90 12.47
N MET A 115 -0.38 4.97 12.61
CA MET A 115 -1.07 4.75 13.89
C MET A 115 -1.14 3.27 14.25
N VAL A 116 -1.55 2.40 13.33
CA VAL A 116 -1.68 0.95 13.60
C VAL A 116 -0.32 0.25 13.74
N SER A 117 0.74 0.74 13.11
CA SER A 117 2.08 0.15 13.20
C SER A 117 2.68 0.18 14.61
N ARG A 118 2.26 1.14 15.45
CA ARG A 118 2.75 1.31 16.85
C ARG A 118 2.48 0.11 17.75
N TYR A 119 1.52 -0.73 17.39
CA TYR A 119 1.04 -1.84 18.21
C TYR A 119 1.47 -3.21 17.67
N GLN A 120 2.41 -3.26 16.72
CA GLN A 120 2.79 -4.49 16.03
C GLN A 120 3.31 -5.60 16.97
N SER A 121 3.93 -5.24 18.10
CA SER A 121 4.47 -6.20 19.07
C SER A 121 3.42 -6.80 20.00
N ASN A 122 2.31 -6.09 20.27
CA ASN A 122 1.23 -6.57 21.14
C ASN A 122 -0.13 -6.00 20.66
N PRO A 123 -0.62 -6.41 19.48
CA PRO A 123 -1.87 -5.87 18.94
C PRO A 123 -3.08 -6.44 19.68
N GLY A 124 -4.11 -5.61 19.79
CA GLY A 124 -5.39 -5.96 20.41
C GLY A 124 -6.53 -6.06 19.39
N PRO A 125 -7.72 -6.54 19.79
CA PRO A 125 -8.86 -6.67 18.88
C PRO A 125 -9.26 -5.35 18.21
N ASN A 126 -9.25 -4.25 18.96
CA ASN A 126 -9.57 -2.91 18.44
C ASN A 126 -8.53 -2.41 17.43
N HIS A 127 -7.25 -2.73 17.67
CA HIS A 127 -6.19 -2.47 16.69
C HIS A 127 -6.46 -3.22 15.38
N TRP A 128 -6.89 -4.50 15.45
CA TRP A 128 -7.25 -5.27 14.25
C TRP A 128 -8.48 -4.72 13.53
N VAL A 129 -9.48 -4.23 14.27
CA VAL A 129 -10.63 -3.53 13.68
C VAL A 129 -10.18 -2.30 12.87
N ALA A 130 -9.23 -1.52 13.39
CA ALA A 130 -8.66 -0.37 12.68
C ALA A 130 -7.95 -0.80 11.39
N VAL A 131 -7.12 -1.86 11.43
CA VAL A 131 -6.47 -2.40 10.22
C VAL A 131 -7.49 -2.86 9.18
N LYS A 132 -8.55 -3.57 9.59
CA LYS A 132 -9.64 -3.96 8.68
C LYS A 132 -10.36 -2.75 8.09
N ARG A 133 -10.52 -1.65 8.84
CA ARG A 133 -11.08 -0.40 8.28
C ARG A 133 -10.20 0.16 7.18
N ILE A 134 -8.88 0.20 7.37
CA ILE A 134 -7.95 0.66 6.33
C ILE A 134 -8.06 -0.20 5.06
N LEU A 135 -8.20 -1.53 5.20
CA LEU A 135 -8.44 -2.42 4.06
C LEU A 135 -9.78 -2.13 3.37
N ARG A 136 -10.85 -1.80 4.12
CA ARG A 136 -12.14 -1.39 3.51
C ARG A 136 -12.02 -0.10 2.71
N TYR A 137 -11.27 0.87 3.24
CA TYR A 137 -10.99 2.11 2.54
C TYR A 137 -10.23 1.83 1.24
N LEU A 138 -9.14 1.07 1.33
CA LEU A 138 -8.31 0.71 0.19
C LEU A 138 -9.07 -0.05 -0.90
N LYS A 139 -10.04 -0.89 -0.53
CA LYS A 139 -10.96 -1.53 -1.48
C LYS A 139 -11.76 -0.50 -2.29
N GLY A 140 -12.23 0.57 -1.64
CA GLY A 140 -13.02 1.62 -2.28
C GLY A 140 -12.26 2.46 -3.30
N ILE A 141 -10.93 2.46 -3.22
CA ILE A 141 -10.04 3.24 -4.09
C ILE A 141 -9.11 2.38 -4.94
N SER A 142 -9.43 1.08 -5.10
CA SER A 142 -8.53 0.11 -5.72
C SER A 142 -8.21 0.38 -7.20
N ASP A 143 -9.12 1.07 -7.89
CA ASP A 143 -9.03 1.47 -9.30
C ASP A 143 -8.34 2.83 -9.51
N LEU A 144 -8.02 3.54 -8.42
CA LEU A 144 -7.28 4.80 -8.51
C LEU A 144 -5.79 4.56 -8.80
N ALA A 145 -5.18 5.55 -9.45
CA ALA A 145 -3.75 5.57 -9.78
C ALA A 145 -3.14 6.93 -9.45
N LEU A 146 -1.87 6.93 -9.06
CA LEU A 146 -1.11 8.15 -8.84
C LEU A 146 -0.64 8.70 -10.19
N CYS A 147 -1.13 9.88 -10.57
CA CYS A 147 -0.87 10.48 -11.89
C CYS A 147 0.00 11.74 -11.77
N TYR A 148 1.18 11.68 -12.40
CA TYR A 148 2.08 12.81 -12.57
C TYR A 148 1.86 13.46 -13.93
N HIS A 149 1.77 14.79 -13.93
CA HIS A 149 1.61 15.60 -15.13
C HIS A 149 2.90 16.37 -15.39
N GLY A 150 3.34 16.42 -16.64
CA GLY A 150 4.56 17.14 -17.06
C GLY A 150 4.41 18.65 -17.18
N GLU A 151 3.45 19.24 -16.47
CA GLU A 151 3.35 20.69 -16.28
C GLU A 151 4.34 21.15 -15.19
N SER A 152 4.51 22.46 -15.03
CA SER A 152 5.44 23.05 -14.07
C SER A 152 5.29 22.41 -12.68
N LEU A 153 6.31 21.67 -12.22
CA LEU A 153 6.43 21.06 -10.88
C LEU A 153 6.62 22.11 -9.76
N ARG A 154 5.91 23.25 -9.85
CA ARG A 154 5.80 24.18 -8.73
C ARG A 154 4.84 23.55 -7.72
N LEU A 155 5.36 23.22 -6.55
CA LEU A 155 4.54 23.03 -5.36
C LEU A 155 3.83 24.37 -5.09
N VAL A 156 2.54 24.44 -5.44
CA VAL A 156 1.68 25.55 -5.03
C VAL A 156 1.12 25.13 -3.67
N GLY A 157 1.62 25.80 -2.62
CA GLY A 157 1.13 25.64 -1.25
C GLY A 157 -0.20 26.33 -1.03
#